data_AF-A0A1F9KE21-F1
#
_entry.id   AF-A0A1F9KE21-F1
#
_cell.length_a   1.000
_cell.length_b   1.000
_cell.length_c   1.000
_cell.angle_alpha   90.00
_cell.angle_beta   90.00
_cell.angle_gamma   90.00
#
_symmetry.space_group_name_H-M   'P 1'
#
loop_
_entity.id
_entity.type
_entity.pdbx_description
1 polymer ?
#
loop_
_entity_poly.entity_id
_entity_poly.type
_entity_poly.pdbx_seq_one_letter_code
_entity_poly.pdbx_strand_id
1 'polypeptide(L)'
;MFALLEDAVFCFQEFLLASDRKRAETYRAAKHWIFEADDDWLFSFENICEALGWSPEHIRQGLKRWKTRKLAGRNRIRLSRLRARTRAQLSGVSSRVTMRGGFL
;
A
#
# COMPACT_ATOMS: atom_id res chain seq x y z
N MET A 1 24.71 -9.68 -8.10
CA MET A 1 23.98 -9.64 -6.80
C MET A 1 22.58 -9.00 -6.93
N PHE A 2 21.97 -8.96 -8.12
CA PHE A 2 20.67 -8.32 -8.33
C PHE A 2 19.48 -9.09 -7.72
N ALA A 3 19.56 -10.43 -7.68
CA ALA A 3 18.46 -11.28 -7.21
C ALA A 3 17.97 -10.97 -5.78
N LEU A 4 18.89 -10.61 -4.86
CA LEU A 4 18.53 -10.22 -3.49
C LEU A 4 17.74 -8.90 -3.46
N LEU A 5 18.19 -7.92 -4.23
CA LEU A 5 17.50 -6.63 -4.36
C LEU A 5 16.13 -6.80 -5.04
N GLU A 6 16.07 -7.61 -6.10
CA GLU A 6 14.83 -7.93 -6.80
C GLU A 6 13.82 -8.61 -5.87
N ASP A 7 14.25 -9.64 -5.13
CA ASP A 7 13.39 -10.36 -4.18
C ASP A 7 12.89 -9.46 -3.05
N ALA A 8 13.77 -8.63 -2.47
CA ALA A 8 13.37 -7.69 -1.43
C ALA A 8 12.37 -6.65 -1.94
N VAL A 9 12.59 -6.11 -3.14
CA VAL A 9 11.67 -5.16 -3.77
C VAL A 9 10.33 -5.84 -4.08
N PHE A 10 10.36 -7.06 -4.61
CA PHE A 10 9.17 -7.85 -4.88
C PHE A 10 8.37 -8.09 -3.59
N CYS A 11 9.01 -8.60 -2.54
CA CYS A 11 8.39 -8.83 -1.24
C CYS A 11 7.82 -7.54 -0.62
N PHE A 12 8.54 -6.42 -0.73
CA PHE A 12 8.06 -5.11 -0.27
C PHE A 12 6.80 -4.67 -1.02
N GLN A 13 6.74 -4.89 -2.34
CA GLN A 13 5.64 -4.43 -3.16
C GLN A 13 4.41 -5.34 -3.07
N GLU A 14 4.61 -6.65 -3.19
CA GLU A 14 3.55 -7.66 -3.21
C GLU A 14 2.79 -7.71 -1.87
N PHE A 15 3.53 -7.67 -0.77
CA PHE A 15 2.96 -7.88 0.56
C PHE A 15 2.61 -6.58 1.31
N LEU A 16 2.71 -5.41 0.66
CA LEU A 16 2.37 -4.10 1.25
C LEU A 16 0.95 -4.06 1.87
N LEU A 17 0.02 -4.80 1.26
CA LEU A 17 -1.41 -4.78 1.62
C LEU A 17 -1.92 -6.14 2.12
N ALA A 18 -1.00 -7.04 2.44
CA ALA A 18 -1.36 -8.38 2.91
C ALA A 18 -2.06 -8.32 4.27
N SER A 19 -3.10 -9.13 4.42
CA SER A 19 -3.80 -9.36 5.69
C SER A 19 -3.24 -10.54 6.49
N ASP A 20 -2.51 -11.43 5.82
CA ASP A 20 -1.96 -12.65 6.43
C ASP A 20 -0.70 -12.37 7.23
N ARG A 21 -0.58 -12.98 8.42
CA ARG A 21 0.56 -12.79 9.33
C ARG A 21 1.90 -13.06 8.66
N LYS A 22 2.03 -14.22 7.99
CA LYS A 22 3.27 -14.63 7.29
C LYS A 22 3.71 -13.60 6.25
N ARG A 23 2.77 -13.10 5.44
CA ARG A 23 3.06 -12.10 4.40
C ARG A 23 3.42 -10.74 5.02
N ALA A 24 2.77 -10.36 6.13
CA ALA A 24 3.11 -9.15 6.85
C ALA A 24 4.51 -9.21 7.49
N GLU A 25 4.93 -10.38 7.97
CA GLU A 25 6.30 -10.62 8.45
C GLU A 25 7.31 -10.49 7.31
N THR A 26 7.05 -11.13 6.15
CA THR A 26 7.91 -10.99 4.96
C THR A 26 8.03 -9.54 4.50
N TYR A 27 6.92 -8.79 4.47
CA TYR A 27 6.95 -7.35 4.17
C TYR A 27 7.80 -6.57 5.17
N ARG A 28 7.69 -6.87 6.48
CA ARG A 28 8.49 -6.19 7.51
C ARG A 28 9.98 -6.48 7.36
N ALA A 29 10.34 -7.73 7.10
CA ALA A 29 11.73 -8.13 6.86
C ALA A 29 12.30 -7.41 5.63
N ALA A 30 11.59 -7.42 4.50
CA ALA A 30 12.01 -6.71 3.29
C ALA A 30 12.12 -5.20 3.52
N LYS A 31 11.13 -4.60 4.22
CA LYS A 31 11.18 -3.18 4.57
C LYS A 31 12.39 -2.87 5.45
N HIS A 32 12.65 -3.68 6.48
CA HIS A 32 13.77 -3.49 7.38
C HIS A 32 15.08 -3.50 6.60
N TRP A 33 15.33 -4.55 5.81
CA TRP A 33 16.54 -4.67 4.99
C TRP A 33 16.72 -3.52 3.98
N ILE A 34 15.65 -3.02 3.36
CA ILE A 34 15.75 -1.91 2.39
C ILE A 34 15.98 -0.56 3.08
N PHE A 35 15.38 -0.31 4.24
CA PHE A 35 15.27 1.05 4.80
C PHE A 35 16.11 1.29 6.06
N GLU A 36 16.54 0.25 6.76
CA GLU A 36 17.50 0.39 7.84
C GLU A 36 18.90 0.36 7.24
N ALA A 37 19.74 1.29 7.69
CA ALA A 37 21.13 1.36 7.26
C ALA A 37 21.93 0.36 8.08
N ASP A 38 22.58 -0.56 7.39
CA ASP A 38 23.45 -1.55 8.01
C ASP A 38 24.57 -1.87 7.04
N ASP A 39 25.63 -1.04 7.06
CA ASP A 39 26.71 -1.10 6.05
C ASP A 39 27.72 -2.22 6.35
N ASP A 40 27.62 -2.85 7.53
CA ASP A 40 28.59 -3.83 8.03
C ASP A 40 28.44 -5.23 7.39
N TRP A 41 27.36 -5.48 6.65
CA TRP A 41 27.13 -6.77 5.97
C TRP A 41 27.39 -6.67 4.45
N LEU A 42 28.22 -7.55 3.89
CA LEU A 42 28.45 -7.75 2.44
C LEU A 42 27.19 -7.80 1.52
N PHE A 43 26.02 -8.12 2.05
CA PHE A 43 24.74 -8.23 1.35
C PHE A 43 23.73 -7.23 1.92
N SER A 44 24.22 -6.17 2.55
CA SER A 44 23.40 -5.01 2.89
C SER A 44 22.85 -4.38 1.62
N PHE A 45 21.75 -3.67 1.79
CA PHE A 45 21.13 -2.94 0.70
C PHE A 45 22.10 -1.92 0.10
N GLU A 46 22.85 -1.22 0.94
CA GLU A 46 23.88 -0.26 0.57
C GLU A 46 24.97 -0.90 -0.29
N ASN A 47 25.58 -2.00 0.18
CA ASN A 47 26.65 -2.69 -0.53
C ASN A 47 26.17 -3.26 -1.87
N ILE A 48 24.94 -3.76 -1.94
CA ILE A 48 24.36 -4.24 -3.21
C ILE A 48 24.09 -3.08 -4.18
N CYS A 49 23.55 -1.96 -3.70
CA CYS A 49 23.32 -0.78 -4.52
C CYS A 49 24.64 -0.22 -5.07
N GLU A 50 25.67 -0.10 -4.22
CA GLU A 50 27.00 0.37 -4.63
C GLU A 50 27.64 -0.56 -5.66
N ALA A 51 27.61 -1.88 -5.44
CA ALA A 51 28.12 -2.87 -6.38
C ALA A 51 27.40 -2.86 -7.74
N LEU A 52 26.15 -2.38 -7.79
CA LEU A 52 25.36 -2.20 -9.01
C LEU A 52 25.51 -0.79 -9.63
N GLY A 53 26.24 0.12 -8.98
CA GLY A 53 26.40 1.51 -9.41
C GLY A 53 25.14 2.37 -9.21
N TRP A 54 24.26 2.00 -8.26
CA TRP A 54 23.02 2.69 -7.96
C TRP A 54 23.11 3.45 -6.64
N SER A 55 22.44 4.61 -6.55
CA SER A 55 22.28 5.30 -5.26
C SER A 55 21.20 4.60 -4.42
N PRO A 56 21.53 4.11 -3.20
CA PRO A 56 20.57 3.54 -2.27
C PRO A 56 19.40 4.49 -1.99
N GLU A 57 19.68 5.78 -1.84
CA GLU A 57 18.70 6.84 -1.57
C GLU A 57 17.70 6.95 -2.72
N HIS A 58 18.18 6.87 -3.97
CA HIS A 58 17.32 6.99 -5.14
C HIS A 58 16.28 5.86 -5.16
N ILE A 59 16.72 4.63 -4.89
CA ILE A 59 15.85 3.45 -4.81
C ILE A 59 14.86 3.60 -3.63
N ARG A 60 15.34 3.97 -2.44
CA ARG A 60 14.50 4.22 -1.25
C ARG A 60 13.42 5.26 -1.52
N GLN A 61 13.76 6.35 -2.18
CA GLN A 61 12.81 7.39 -2.57
C GLN A 61 11.77 6.86 -3.58
N GLY A 62 12.21 6.08 -4.57
CA GLY A 62 11.33 5.44 -5.53
C GLY A 62 10.27 4.56 -4.86
N LEU A 63 10.71 3.71 -3.92
CA LEU A 63 9.85 2.81 -3.14
C LEU A 63 8.89 3.57 -2.21
N LYS A 64 9.35 4.65 -1.56
CA LYS A 64 8.49 5.54 -0.76
C LYS A 64 7.39 6.16 -1.61
N ARG A 65 7.74 6.74 -2.77
CA ARG A 65 6.76 7.33 -3.71
C ARG A 65 5.76 6.29 -4.22
N TRP A 66 6.23 5.11 -4.58
CA TRP A 66 5.38 4.00 -5.02
C TRP A 66 4.38 3.60 -3.92
N LYS A 67 4.86 3.41 -2.68
CA LYS A 67 4.02 3.05 -1.53
C LYS A 67 2.92 4.08 -1.28
N THR A 68 3.27 5.37 -1.26
CA THR A 68 2.30 6.46 -1.07
C THR A 68 1.22 6.42 -2.16
N ARG A 69 1.61 6.25 -3.43
CA ARG A 69 0.66 6.16 -4.55
C ARG A 69 -0.27 4.94 -4.43
N LYS A 70 0.25 3.76 -4.07
CA LYS A 70 -0.56 2.56 -3.87
C LYS A 70 -1.58 2.72 -2.74
N LEU A 71 -1.17 3.27 -1.59
CA LEU A 71 -2.07 3.51 -0.46
C LEU A 71 -3.14 4.57 -0.78
N ALA A 72 -2.76 5.66 -1.45
CA ALA A 72 -3.70 6.69 -1.89
C ALA A 72 -4.74 6.11 -2.88
N GLY A 73 -4.31 5.29 -3.85
CA GLY A 73 -5.19 4.60 -4.77
C GLY A 73 -6.20 3.70 -4.07
N ARG A 74 -5.76 2.92 -3.06
CA ARG A 74 -6.65 2.06 -2.26
C ARG A 74 -7.65 2.87 -1.43
N ASN A 75 -7.22 3.96 -0.81
CA ASN A 75 -8.12 4.86 -0.08
C ASN A 75 -9.16 5.50 -1.00
N ARG A 76 -8.77 5.93 -2.21
CA ARG A 76 -9.71 6.47 -3.19
C ARG A 76 -10.80 5.46 -3.58
N ILE A 77 -10.42 4.20 -3.82
CA ILE A 77 -11.37 3.11 -4.13
C ILE A 77 -12.29 2.83 -2.93
N ARG A 78 -11.74 2.82 -1.72
CA ARG A 78 -12.54 2.62 -0.50
C ARG A 78 -13.56 3.74 -0.32
N LEU A 79 -13.13 5.00 -0.43
CA LEU A 79 -13.99 6.16 -0.27
C LEU A 79 -15.07 6.25 -1.36
N SER A 80 -14.75 5.89 -2.62
CA SER A 80 -15.75 5.85 -3.68
C SER A 80 -16.84 4.82 -3.41
N ARG A 81 -16.48 3.63 -2.91
CA ARG A 81 -17.44 2.58 -2.50
C ARG A 81 -18.32 3.02 -1.33
N LEU A 82 -17.73 3.65 -0.31
CA LEU A 82 -18.50 4.17 0.83
C LEU A 82 -19.51 5.24 0.39
N ARG A 83 -19.08 6.19 -0.46
CA ARG A 83 -19.97 7.23 -1.02
C ARG A 83 -21.11 6.64 -1.86
N ALA A 84 -20.83 5.62 -2.67
CA ALA A 84 -21.87 4.95 -3.47
C ALA A 84 -22.93 4.28 -2.58
N ARG A 85 -22.51 3.62 -1.49
CA ARG A 85 -23.42 3.02 -0.49
C ARG A 85 -24.29 4.07 0.20
N THR A 86 -23.69 5.17 0.67
CA THR A 86 -24.46 6.25 1.32
C THR A 86 -25.48 6.86 0.36
N ARG A 87 -25.12 7.06 -0.91
CA ARG A 87 -26.06 7.56 -1.93
C ARG A 87 -27.23 6.60 -2.16
N ALA A 88 -26.96 5.29 -2.28
CA ALA A 88 -27.99 4.27 -2.43
C ALA A 88 -28.94 4.21 -1.22
N GLN A 89 -28.41 4.41 -0.01
CA GLN A 89 -29.19 4.44 1.22
C GLN A 89 -30.09 5.69 1.29
N LEU A 90 -29.60 6.86 0.89
CA LEU A 90 -30.40 8.10 0.84
C LEU A 90 -31.50 8.03 -0.24
N SER A 91 -31.22 7.41 -1.40
CA SER A 91 -32.25 7.23 -2.44
C SER A 91 -33.36 6.24 -2.01
N GLY A 92 -33.07 5.27 -1.14
CA GLY A 92 -34.07 4.33 -0.61
C GLY A 92 -34.90 4.87 0.57
N VAL A 93 -34.43 5.92 1.24
CA VAL A 93 -35.17 6.58 2.33
C VAL A 93 -36.23 7.56 1.81
N SER A 94 -36.07 8.08 0.58
CA SER A 94 -37.04 9.01 -0.03
C SER A 94 -38.39 8.38 -0.38
N SER A 95 -38.51 7.05 -0.44
CA SER A 95 -39.78 6.37 -0.77
C SER A 95 -40.72 6.18 0.44
N ARG A 96 -40.34 6.61 1.65
CA ARG A 96 -41.16 6.43 2.87
C ARG A 96 -41.78 7.72 3.44
N VAL A 97 -41.64 8.87 2.76
CA VAL A 97 -42.16 10.17 3.24
C VAL A 97 -43.40 10.67 2.47
N THR A 98 -43.90 9.94 1.47
CA THR A 98 -45.15 10.30 0.76
C THR A 98 -46.29 9.32 1.03
N MET A 99 -46.71 9.17 2.28
CA MET A 99 -48.00 8.55 2.64
C MET A 99 -48.46 9.09 4.01
N ARG A 100 -48.85 10.36 4.09
CA ARG A 100 -49.75 10.88 5.14
C ARG A 100 -50.17 12.32 4.81
N GLY A 101 -51.29 12.45 4.11
CA GLY A 101 -51.98 13.72 3.92
C GLY A 101 -53.15 13.56 2.96
N GLY A 102 -54.37 13.57 3.50
CA GLY A 102 -55.61 13.60 2.72
C GLY A 102 -56.65 12.56 3.13
N PHE A 103 -57.03 12.55 4.42
CA PHE A 103 -58.37 12.10 4.83
C PHE A 103 -59.25 13.35 4.87
N LEU A 104 -60.51 13.19 4.44
CA LEU A 104 -61.61 14.16 4.30
C LEU A 104 -61.80 14.71 2.87
#